data_AF-A0A098TLQ2-F1
#
_entry.id   AF-A0A098TLQ2-F1
#
_cell.length_a   1.000
_cell.length_b   1.000
_cell.length_c   1.000
_cell.angle_alpha   90.00
_cell.angle_beta   90.00
_cell.angle_gamma   90.00
#
_symmetry.space_group_name_H-M   'P 1'
#
loop_
_entity.id
_entity.type
_entity.pdbx_description
1 polymer ?
#
loop_
_entity_poly.entity_id
_entity_poly.type
_entity_poly.pdbx_seq_one_letter_code
_entity_poly.pdbx_strand_id
1 'polypeptide(L)'
;MNAVEIEEAVSRLAESPFDPKEFPFAFLEAFGNKATTIKRLKSNSSNQSDLPGGVLQRNNIHLKVCAEGEVGATLTALRDSPATARQKVKFILATDGTSFEAENLADAETIACAYPNFADHFGVFSGVSGHHDGQADSGKCL
;
A
#
# COMPACT_ATOMS: atom_id res chain seq x y z
N MET A 1 12.10 -12.08 1.96
CA MET A 1 10.74 -12.63 1.92
C MET A 1 10.55 -13.18 0.52
N ASN A 2 10.19 -14.45 0.40
CA ASN A 2 9.77 -15.05 -0.85
C ASN A 2 8.31 -14.65 -1.15
N ALA A 3 7.85 -14.74 -2.41
CA ALA A 3 6.50 -14.35 -2.80
C ALA A 3 5.39 -15.01 -1.94
N VAL A 4 5.56 -16.29 -1.62
CA VAL A 4 4.64 -17.07 -0.75
C VAL A 4 4.56 -16.50 0.66
N GLU A 5 5.69 -16.08 1.25
CA GLU A 5 5.69 -15.49 2.60
C GLU A 5 4.96 -14.16 2.64
N ILE A 6 5.04 -13.40 1.54
CA ILE A 6 4.34 -12.12 1.45
C ILE A 6 2.83 -12.35 1.30
N GLU A 7 2.42 -13.27 0.43
CA GLU A 7 1.01 -13.63 0.26
C GLU A 7 0.37 -14.07 1.57
N GLU A 8 1.03 -14.95 2.34
CA GLU A 8 0.57 -15.35 3.67
C GLU A 8 0.46 -14.17 4.64
N ALA A 9 1.44 -13.25 4.63
CA ALA A 9 1.43 -12.09 5.52
C ALA A 9 0.27 -11.13 5.17
N VAL A 10 0.01 -10.93 3.88
CA VAL A 10 -1.11 -10.09 3.40
C VAL A 10 -2.45 -10.75 3.70
N SER A 11 -2.57 -12.07 3.51
CA SER A 11 -3.77 -12.83 3.85
C SER A 11 -4.11 -12.72 5.34
N ARG A 12 -3.11 -12.89 6.22
CA ARG A 12 -3.27 -12.68 7.68
C ARG A 12 -3.63 -11.24 8.04
N LEU A 13 -3.12 -10.26 7.29
CA LEU A 13 -3.45 -8.85 7.48
C LEU A 13 -4.90 -8.55 7.08
N ALA A 14 -5.42 -9.23 6.05
CA ALA A 14 -6.81 -9.15 5.62
C ALA A 14 -7.78 -9.77 6.63
N GLU A 15 -7.38 -10.88 7.26
CA GLU A 15 -8.16 -11.55 8.31
C GLU A 15 -8.10 -10.83 9.66
N SER A 16 -7.05 -10.04 9.90
CA SER A 16 -6.86 -9.28 11.13
C SER A 16 -7.80 -8.06 11.20
N PRO A 17 -8.21 -7.65 12.41
CA PRO A 17 -8.98 -6.43 12.58
C PRO A 17 -8.18 -5.22 12.04
N PHE A 18 -8.83 -4.42 11.21
CA PHE A 18 -8.22 -3.23 10.63
C PHE A 18 -7.84 -2.22 11.74
N ASP A 19 -6.56 -1.90 11.83
CA ASP A 19 -6.07 -0.82 12.68
C ASP A 19 -5.50 0.31 11.79
N PRO A 20 -6.14 1.49 11.73
CA PRO A 20 -5.68 2.57 10.87
C PRO A 20 -4.28 3.09 11.22
N LYS A 21 -3.80 2.86 12.44
CA LYS A 21 -2.47 3.30 12.90
C LYS A 21 -1.40 2.26 12.61
N GLU A 22 -1.71 0.97 12.75
CA GLU A 22 -0.74 -0.11 12.52
C GLU A 22 -0.76 -0.61 11.07
N PHE A 23 -1.87 -0.47 10.34
CA PHE A 23 -2.04 -0.95 8.97
C PHE A 23 -0.94 -0.50 8.01
N PRO A 24 -0.56 0.79 7.93
CA PRO A 24 0.51 1.23 7.03
C PRO A 24 1.83 0.50 7.28
N PHE A 25 2.11 0.20 8.54
CA PHE A 25 3.33 -0.46 8.98
C PHE A 25 3.26 -1.97 8.72
N ALA A 26 2.13 -2.60 9.04
CA ALA A 26 1.89 -4.02 8.79
C ALA A 26 1.87 -4.33 7.29
N PHE A 27 1.32 -3.45 6.46
CA PHE A 27 1.39 -3.55 5.00
C PHE A 27 2.85 -3.54 4.55
N LEU A 28 3.63 -2.53 4.96
CA LEU A 28 5.06 -2.48 4.61
C LEU A 28 5.82 -3.73 5.08
N GLU A 29 5.52 -4.24 6.28
CA GLU A 29 6.10 -5.47 6.82
C GLU A 29 5.77 -6.68 5.97
N ALA A 30 4.50 -6.83 5.56
CA ALA A 30 4.05 -7.91 4.69
C ALA A 30 4.86 -7.91 3.40
N PHE A 31 5.07 -6.74 2.78
CA PHE A 31 5.90 -6.55 1.58
C PHE A 31 7.42 -6.75 1.78
N GLY A 32 7.85 -7.19 2.96
CA GLY A 32 9.25 -7.49 3.25
C GLY A 32 10.11 -6.26 3.60
N ASN A 33 9.49 -5.13 3.97
CA ASN A 33 10.26 -4.00 4.49
C ASN A 33 10.89 -4.37 5.84
N LYS A 34 12.15 -3.97 6.02
CA LYS A 34 12.87 -4.20 7.29
C LYS A 34 12.14 -3.50 8.44
N ALA A 35 11.99 -4.20 9.56
CA ALA A 35 11.43 -3.66 10.79
C ALA A 35 12.11 -2.36 11.27
N THR A 36 13.38 -2.14 10.93
CA THR A 36 14.10 -0.88 11.21
C THR A 36 13.53 0.31 10.44
N THR A 37 13.15 0.12 9.18
CA THR A 37 12.48 1.15 8.36
C THR A 37 11.11 1.46 8.93
N ILE A 38 10.36 0.41 9.28
CA ILE A 38 9.03 0.53 9.89
C ILE A 38 9.10 1.32 11.20
N LYS A 39 10.04 0.97 12.10
CA LYS A 39 10.27 1.70 13.35
C LYS A 39 10.60 3.17 13.11
N ARG A 40 11.38 3.52 12.08
CA ARG A 40 11.72 4.91 11.74
C ARG A 40 10.53 5.71 11.19
N LEU A 41 9.66 5.05 10.43
CA LEU A 41 8.40 5.65 9.97
C LEU A 41 7.45 5.84 11.16
N LYS A 42 7.37 4.86 12.07
CA LYS A 42 6.56 4.92 13.30
C LYS A 42 7.04 6.00 14.26
N SER A 43 8.36 6.23 14.37
CA SER A 43 8.94 7.34 15.14
C SER A 43 8.82 8.70 14.44
N ASN A 44 8.12 8.78 13.32
CA ASN A 44 7.94 9.97 12.48
C ASN A 44 9.26 10.65 12.06
N SER A 45 10.39 9.95 12.19
CA SER A 45 11.72 10.55 11.97
C SER A 45 12.13 10.54 10.50
N SER A 46 11.56 9.64 9.70
CA SER A 46 11.78 9.54 8.26
C SER A 46 10.50 9.71 7.44
N ASN A 47 9.38 10.00 8.08
CA ASN A 47 8.13 10.26 7.39
C ASN A 47 8.18 11.69 6.81
N GLN A 48 7.98 11.80 5.51
CA GLN A 48 7.97 13.07 4.79
C GLN A 48 6.59 13.30 4.13
N SER A 49 5.56 12.64 4.66
CA SER A 49 4.19 12.87 4.22
C SER A 49 3.76 14.28 4.60
N ASP A 50 3.11 14.94 3.65
CA ASP A 50 2.45 16.23 3.82
C ASP A 50 1.04 16.08 4.43
N LEU A 51 0.49 14.85 4.39
CA LEU A 51 -0.86 14.58 4.87
C LEU A 51 -0.86 14.05 6.31
N PRO A 52 -1.82 14.50 7.15
CA PRO A 52 -1.94 14.00 8.52
C PRO A 52 -2.31 12.50 8.50
N GLY A 53 -1.55 11.69 9.25
CA GLY A 53 -1.72 10.23 9.25
C GLY A 53 -1.23 9.52 7.98
N GLY A 54 -0.60 10.25 7.06
CA GLY A 54 0.06 9.67 5.90
C GLY A 54 1.42 9.09 6.28
N VAL A 55 1.74 7.91 5.73
CA VAL A 55 3.03 7.26 5.83
C VAL A 55 3.67 7.29 4.44
N LEU A 56 4.71 8.10 4.29
CA LEU A 56 5.45 8.21 3.05
C LEU A 56 6.79 7.50 3.17
N GLN A 57 7.01 6.52 2.29
CA GLN A 57 8.31 5.91 2.05
C GLN A 57 8.89 6.40 0.72
N ARG A 58 9.96 7.18 0.82
CA ARG A 58 10.68 7.73 -0.34
C ARG A 58 11.09 6.63 -1.32
N ASN A 59 10.86 6.88 -2.61
CA ASN A 59 11.17 5.98 -3.73
C ASN A 59 10.43 4.63 -3.70
N ASN A 60 9.39 4.52 -2.87
CA ASN A 60 8.62 3.28 -2.71
C ASN A 60 7.11 3.55 -2.77
N ILE A 61 6.47 3.89 -1.64
CA ILE A 61 5.02 4.01 -1.53
C ILE A 61 4.59 5.19 -0.63
N HIS A 62 3.46 5.82 -0.92
CA HIS A 62 2.81 6.80 -0.07
C HIS A 62 1.41 6.31 0.29
N LEU A 63 1.23 5.99 1.58
CA LEU A 63 0.02 5.37 2.10
C LEU A 63 -0.69 6.34 3.03
N LYS A 64 -2.01 6.42 2.97
CA LYS A 64 -2.81 7.19 3.91
C LYS A 64 -4.09 6.47 4.27
N VAL A 65 -4.38 6.46 5.57
CA VAL A 65 -5.66 5.99 6.08
C VAL A 65 -6.61 7.17 6.25
N CYS A 66 -7.87 6.98 5.85
CA CYS A 66 -8.93 7.99 5.89
C CYS A 66 -10.20 7.43 6.54
N ALA A 67 -11.23 8.26 6.71
CA ALA A 67 -12.52 7.83 7.22
C ALA A 67 -13.31 7.08 6.13
N GLU A 68 -14.28 6.26 6.56
CA GLU A 68 -15.15 5.50 5.65
C GLU A 68 -15.79 6.41 4.60
N GLY A 69 -15.63 6.05 3.32
CA GLY A 69 -16.14 6.81 2.18
C GLY A 69 -15.22 7.92 1.65
N GLU A 70 -14.06 8.18 2.26
CA GLU A 70 -13.10 9.21 1.79
C GLU A 70 -11.90 8.64 1.01
N VAL A 71 -11.90 7.35 0.69
CA VAL A 71 -10.76 6.68 0.04
C VAL A 71 -10.40 7.29 -1.31
N GLY A 72 -11.34 7.39 -2.25
CA GLY A 72 -11.04 7.95 -3.57
C GLY A 72 -10.61 9.42 -3.54
N ALA A 73 -11.16 10.21 -2.61
CA ALA A 73 -10.72 11.60 -2.38
C ALA A 73 -9.29 11.63 -1.83
N THR A 74 -8.96 10.72 -0.91
CA THR A 74 -7.63 10.58 -0.32
C THR A 74 -6.59 10.10 -1.34
N LEU A 75 -6.94 9.14 -2.19
CA LEU A 75 -6.08 8.66 -3.27
C LEU A 75 -5.72 9.80 -4.23
N THR A 76 -6.73 10.58 -4.63
CA THR A 76 -6.53 11.77 -5.46
C THR A 76 -5.65 12.80 -4.77
N ALA A 77 -5.90 13.08 -3.49
CA ALA A 77 -5.06 13.99 -2.71
C ALA A 77 -3.60 13.49 -2.59
N LEU A 78 -3.37 12.18 -2.46
CA LEU A 78 -2.03 11.58 -2.46
C LEU A 78 -1.34 11.77 -3.81
N ARG A 79 -2.05 11.55 -4.92
CA ARG A 79 -1.53 11.73 -6.28
C ARG A 79 -1.14 13.18 -6.55
N ASP A 80 -2.01 14.12 -6.19
CA ASP A 80 -1.78 15.56 -6.34
C ASP A 80 -0.79 16.13 -5.29
N SER A 81 -0.47 15.37 -4.24
CA SER A 81 0.43 15.86 -3.18
C SER A 81 1.85 16.10 -3.70
N PRO A 82 2.44 17.29 -3.46
CA PRO A 82 3.81 17.58 -3.87
C PRO A 82 4.83 16.70 -3.15
N ALA A 83 4.48 16.12 -1.99
CA ALA A 83 5.34 15.18 -1.28
C ALA A 83 5.57 13.89 -2.10
N THR A 84 4.52 13.38 -2.74
CA THR A 84 4.56 12.18 -3.60
C THR A 84 5.56 12.38 -4.76
N ALA A 85 5.44 13.51 -5.45
CA ALA A 85 6.35 13.89 -6.53
C ALA A 85 7.79 14.13 -6.03
N ARG A 86 7.94 14.90 -4.94
CA ARG A 86 9.26 15.22 -4.34
C ARG A 86 10.02 13.97 -3.91
N GLN A 87 9.31 12.99 -3.37
CA GLN A 87 9.90 11.79 -2.80
C GLN A 87 9.99 10.63 -3.82
N LYS A 88 9.65 10.89 -5.09
CA LYS A 88 9.69 9.91 -6.20
C LYS A 88 8.92 8.63 -5.87
N VAL A 89 7.76 8.79 -5.25
CA VAL A 89 6.90 7.68 -4.86
C VAL A 89 6.45 6.94 -6.11
N LYS A 90 6.47 5.60 -6.05
CA LYS A 90 6.03 4.74 -7.17
C LYS A 90 4.58 4.29 -6.99
N PHE A 91 4.16 4.06 -5.76
CA PHE A 91 2.81 3.59 -5.44
C PHE A 91 2.13 4.54 -4.48
N ILE A 92 0.84 4.79 -4.66
CA ILE A 92 0.00 5.50 -3.70
C ILE A 92 -1.11 4.56 -3.23
N LEU A 93 -1.49 4.65 -1.96
CA LEU A 93 -2.50 3.78 -1.36
C LEU A 93 -3.37 4.57 -0.39
N ALA A 94 -4.68 4.45 -0.58
CA ALA A 94 -5.69 4.96 0.32
C ALA A 94 -6.58 3.83 0.82
N THR A 95 -6.91 3.83 2.11
CA THR A 95 -7.87 2.88 2.66
C THR A 95 -8.61 3.49 3.85
N ASP A 96 -9.83 3.03 4.09
CA ASP A 96 -10.64 3.36 5.26
C ASP A 96 -10.88 2.14 6.17
N GLY A 97 -10.36 0.97 5.79
CA GLY A 97 -10.61 -0.30 6.48
C GLY A 97 -11.80 -1.11 5.95
N THR A 98 -12.68 -0.47 5.18
CA THR A 98 -13.75 -1.14 4.44
C THR A 98 -13.42 -1.19 2.95
N SER A 99 -12.88 -0.10 2.39
CA SER A 99 -12.44 0.01 1.00
C SER A 99 -10.93 0.18 0.91
N PHE A 100 -10.37 -0.31 -0.20
CA PHE A 100 -8.95 -0.28 -0.51
C PHE A 100 -8.78 0.24 -1.93
N GLU A 101 -8.08 1.35 -2.07
CA GLU A 101 -7.67 1.87 -3.37
C GLU A 101 -6.18 2.08 -3.41
N ALA A 102 -5.56 1.70 -4.52
CA ALA A 102 -4.15 1.93 -4.75
C ALA A 102 -3.89 2.26 -6.20
N GLU A 103 -2.88 3.07 -6.44
CA GLU A 103 -2.49 3.45 -7.79
C GLU A 103 -0.96 3.38 -7.91
N ASN A 104 -0.50 2.78 -8.99
CA ASN A 104 0.90 2.72 -9.37
C ASN A 104 1.20 3.89 -10.30
N LEU A 105 1.99 4.86 -9.85
CA LEU A 105 2.46 5.99 -10.65
C LEU A 105 3.53 5.61 -11.68
N ALA A 106 4.16 4.43 -11.54
CA ALA A 106 5.13 3.93 -12.52
C ALA A 106 4.44 3.39 -13.78
N ASP A 107 3.33 2.66 -13.61
CA ASP A 107 2.61 1.99 -14.71
C ASP A 107 1.21 2.60 -14.98
N ALA A 108 0.81 3.62 -14.21
CA ALA A 108 -0.52 4.24 -14.20
C ALA A 108 -1.68 3.25 -13.94
N GLU A 109 -1.40 2.14 -13.25
CA GLU A 109 -2.40 1.12 -12.91
C GLU A 109 -3.12 1.47 -11.61
N THR A 110 -4.45 1.39 -11.60
CA THR A 110 -5.28 1.68 -10.42
C THR A 110 -6.08 0.45 -10.00
N ILE A 111 -6.13 0.19 -8.71
CA ILE A 111 -6.85 -0.92 -8.06
C ILE A 111 -7.86 -0.29 -7.10
N ALA A 112 -9.10 -0.75 -7.16
CA ALA A 112 -10.13 -0.40 -6.20
C ALA A 112 -10.91 -1.67 -5.82
N CYS A 113 -10.83 -2.09 -4.56
CA CYS A 113 -11.46 -3.30 -4.05
C CYS A 113 -11.87 -3.15 -2.59
N ALA A 114 -12.62 -4.12 -2.06
CA ALA A 114 -12.93 -4.17 -0.64
C ALA A 114 -11.68 -4.54 0.17
N TYR A 115 -11.56 -4.02 1.39
CA TYR A 115 -10.45 -4.32 2.28
C TYR A 115 -10.14 -5.81 2.43
N PRO A 116 -11.09 -6.74 2.63
CA PRO A 116 -10.75 -8.17 2.70
C PRO A 116 -10.27 -8.78 1.37
N ASN A 117 -10.58 -8.15 0.24
CA ASN A 117 -10.26 -8.66 -1.10
C ASN A 117 -8.90 -8.16 -1.62
N PHE A 118 -8.24 -7.22 -0.95
CA PHE A 118 -6.95 -6.69 -1.42
C PHE A 118 -5.84 -7.74 -1.50
N ALA A 119 -5.94 -8.82 -0.72
CA ALA A 119 -4.98 -9.93 -0.76
C ALA A 119 -4.92 -10.60 -2.13
N ASP A 120 -6.04 -10.65 -2.86
CA ASP A 120 -6.15 -11.19 -4.21
C ASP A 120 -5.41 -10.31 -5.25
N HIS A 121 -5.30 -9.01 -4.96
CA HIS A 121 -4.63 -8.02 -5.82
C HIS A 121 -3.16 -7.78 -5.43
N PHE A 122 -2.57 -8.65 -4.60
CA PHE A 122 -1.18 -8.55 -4.17
C PHE A 122 -0.18 -8.55 -5.34
N GLY A 123 -0.48 -9.30 -6.42
CA GLY A 123 0.38 -9.43 -7.60
C GLY A 123 0.72 -8.09 -8.27
N VAL A 124 -0.14 -7.07 -8.14
CA VAL A 124 0.08 -5.73 -8.71
C VAL A 124 1.20 -4.98 -7.98
N PHE A 125 1.38 -5.29 -6.70
CA PHE A 125 2.45 -4.74 -5.89
C PHE A 125 3.72 -5.61 -5.91
N SER A 126 3.79 -6.63 -6.77
CA SER A 126 5.01 -7.44 -6.97
C SER A 126 6.22 -6.57 -7.36
N GLY A 127 6.01 -5.43 -8.05
CA GLY A 127 7.07 -4.45 -8.32
C GLY A 127 7.70 -3.81 -7.07
N VAL A 128 7.04 -3.88 -5.91
CA VAL A 128 7.58 -3.47 -4.59
C VAL A 128 8.59 -4.50 -4.07
N SER A 129 8.43 -5.78 -4.44
CA SER A 129 9.30 -6.89 -4.06
C SER A 129 10.04 -7.41 -5.30
N GLY A 130 11.27 -6.94 -5.52
CA GLY A 130 12.05 -7.14 -6.75
C GLY A 130 12.36 -8.59 -7.21
N HIS A 131 11.34 -9.40 -7.52
CA HIS A 131 11.44 -10.60 -8.33
C HIS A 131 10.47 -10.52 -9.50
N HIS A 132 11.07 -10.40 -10.68
CA HIS A 132 10.41 -10.40 -11.96
C HIS A 132 10.16 -11.86 -12.36
N ASP A 133 8.98 -12.39 -12.05
CA ASP A 133 8.48 -13.60 -12.69
C ASP A 133 7.12 -13.29 -13.28
N GLY A 134 7.10 -13.11 -14.60
CA GLY A 134 5.88 -12.92 -15.35
C GLY A 134 5.18 -14.27 -15.50
N GLN A 135 3.88 -14.30 -15.19
CA GLN A 135 2.90 -15.00 -16.01
C GLN A 135 1.52 -14.51 -15.57
N ALA A 136 0.81 -13.87 -16.50
CA ALA A 136 -0.61 -13.63 -16.40
C ALA A 136 -1.37 -14.97 -16.25
N ASP A 137 -2.35 -15.02 -15.36
CA ASP A 137 -3.59 -15.72 -15.68
C ASP A 137 -4.78 -14.86 -15.22
N SER A 138 -5.46 -14.36 -16.24
CA SER A 138 -6.74 -13.69 -16.18
C SER A 138 -7.77 -14.57 -15.48
N GLY A 139 -8.08 -14.23 -14.22
CA GLY A 139 -9.28 -14.68 -13.51
C GLY A 139 -10.54 -14.12 -14.16
N LYS A 140 -10.91 -14.72 -15.29
CA LYS A 140 -12.20 -14.55 -15.94
C LYS A 140 -13.26 -15.16 -15.04
N CYS A 141 -14.09 -14.33 -14.41
CA CYS A 141 -15.43 -14.77 -14.03
C CYS A 141 -16.18 -15.20 -15.30
N LEU A 142 -16.81 -16.38 -15.21
CA LEU A 142 -17.62 -17.13 -16.20
C LEU A 142 -16.88 -18.16 -17.06
#